data_AF-A0A428QFC6-F1
#
_entry.id   AF-A0A428QFC6-F1
#
_cell.length_a   1.000
_cell.length_b   1.000
_cell.length_c   1.000
_cell.angle_alpha   90.00
_cell.angle_beta   90.00
_cell.angle_gamma   90.00
#
_symmetry.space_group_name_H-M   'P 1'
#
loop_
_entity.id
_entity.type
_entity.pdbx_description
1 polymer ?
#
loop_
_entity_poly.entity_id
_entity_poly.type
_entity_poly.pdbx_seq_one_letter_code
_entity_poly.pdbx_strand_id
1 'polypeptide(L)'
;MRFTVPETGALLSAFFSFALASDPLTLYLPAKPNPFTLPPSTHATLSSSGVHYSAPLSSANTFVFRNVTPGSYLADIHAPTDAFHPLRIDIQVVEGAEHDVVQAWETFRGNDWGNKGEVVPVKEGSKGRGFEVRAIGSKNYFMERPQFSVFTILKNPMILMALVSLVLLVGMPKLMDSMDPELRAEFEAQQKNSPMNAVMNAQASGENPLTNFDMAAYLAGSNKKEGGNSGNNGGGSSKNQGVRR
;
A
#
# COMPACT_ATOMS: atom_id res chain seq x y z
N MET A 1 66.14 40.99 16.73
CA MET A 1 64.75 40.62 17.09
C MET A 1 63.85 41.03 15.96
N ARG A 2 63.36 40.08 15.16
CA ARG A 2 62.40 40.32 14.08
C ARG A 2 61.02 39.98 14.65
N PHE A 3 60.12 40.97 14.74
CA PHE A 3 58.73 40.76 15.12
C PHE A 3 57.91 40.57 13.84
N THR A 4 57.36 39.36 13.69
CA THR A 4 56.38 39.00 12.67
C THR A 4 54.99 39.42 13.15
N VAL A 5 54.28 40.21 12.36
CA VAL A 5 52.86 40.53 12.55
C VAL A 5 52.03 39.50 11.78
N PRO A 6 50.98 38.89 12.36
CA PRO A 6 50.07 38.02 11.62
C PRO A 6 49.03 38.85 10.83
N GLU A 7 48.87 38.52 9.55
CA GLU A 7 47.84 39.08 8.67
C GLU A 7 46.43 38.72 9.18
N THR A 8 45.64 39.73 9.49
CA THR A 8 44.20 39.60 9.69
C THR A 8 43.45 40.12 8.47
N GLY A 9 42.59 39.27 7.91
CA GLY A 9 41.32 39.72 7.36
C GLY A 9 41.18 39.65 5.84
N ALA A 10 40.68 38.51 5.35
CA ALA A 10 39.81 38.46 4.18
C ALA A 10 38.93 37.21 4.24
N LEU A 11 38.02 37.15 5.22
CA LEU A 11 36.83 36.30 5.11
C LEU A 11 35.91 36.98 4.09
N LEU A 12 36.08 36.62 2.82
CA LEU A 12 35.21 37.01 1.73
C LEU A 12 33.88 36.26 1.90
N SER A 13 32.98 36.82 2.71
CA SER A 13 31.58 36.42 2.72
C SER A 13 31.01 36.71 1.33
N ALA A 14 30.78 35.65 0.55
CA ALA A 14 30.04 35.72 -0.70
C ALA A 14 28.62 36.21 -0.38
N PHE A 15 28.39 37.51 -0.55
CA PHE A 15 27.05 38.06 -0.63
C PHE A 15 26.43 37.54 -1.92
N PHE A 16 25.54 36.55 -1.79
CA PHE A 16 24.69 36.13 -2.89
C PHE A 16 23.87 37.34 -3.33
N SER A 17 24.14 37.84 -4.54
CA SER A 17 23.35 38.88 -5.17
C SER A 17 21.89 38.41 -5.23
N PHE A 18 21.01 39.10 -4.52
CA PHE A 18 19.57 38.85 -4.58
C PHE A 18 19.05 39.51 -5.86
N ALA A 19 19.26 38.85 -7.00
CA ALA A 19 18.72 39.29 -8.28
C ALA A 19 17.20 39.08 -8.27
N LEU A 20 16.47 40.18 -8.04
CA LEU A 20 15.01 40.25 -8.15
C LEU A 20 14.64 40.61 -9.59
N ALA A 21 14.66 39.62 -10.47
CA ALA A 21 13.99 39.67 -11.76
C ALA A 21 13.66 38.24 -12.19
N SER A 22 12.70 37.62 -11.51
CA SER A 22 12.26 36.26 -11.87
C SER A 22 10.91 36.34 -12.56
N ASP A 23 10.85 35.87 -13.79
CA ASP A 23 9.62 35.61 -14.52
C ASP A 23 8.66 34.79 -13.64
N PRO A 24 7.34 35.05 -13.69
CA PRO A 24 6.39 34.34 -12.85
C PRO A 24 6.42 32.84 -13.17
N LEU A 25 6.80 32.03 -12.19
CA LEU A 25 6.77 30.58 -12.30
C LEU A 25 5.32 30.10 -12.20
N THR A 26 4.84 29.43 -13.24
CA THR A 26 3.47 28.92 -13.30
C THR A 26 3.42 27.40 -13.24
N LEU A 27 2.49 26.86 -12.46
CA LEU A 27 2.14 25.44 -12.48
C LEU A 27 0.76 25.27 -13.10
N TYR A 28 0.68 24.48 -14.16
CA TYR A 28 -0.54 24.16 -14.88
C TYR A 28 -1.10 22.85 -14.37
N LEU A 29 -2.39 22.86 -14.01
CA LEU A 29 -3.12 21.62 -13.79
C LEU A 29 -3.53 21.00 -15.14
N PRO A 30 -3.65 19.67 -15.20
CA PRO A 30 -4.07 19.00 -16.42
C PRO A 30 -5.53 19.34 -16.72
N ALA A 31 -5.92 19.26 -18.00
CA ALA A 31 -7.29 19.60 -18.43
C ALA A 31 -8.38 18.70 -17.82
N LYS A 32 -8.00 17.56 -17.25
CA LYS A 32 -8.84 16.68 -16.42
C LYS A 32 -8.24 16.72 -15.01
N PRO A 33 -8.87 17.36 -14.00
CA PRO A 33 -10.30 17.51 -13.74
C PRO A 33 -10.80 18.95 -13.97
N ASN A 34 -12.12 19.13 -14.12
CA ASN A 34 -12.73 20.44 -14.36
C ASN A 34 -12.27 21.47 -13.30
N PRO A 35 -11.98 22.73 -13.66
CA PRO A 35 -11.60 23.78 -12.72
C PRO A 35 -12.50 23.90 -11.49
N PHE A 36 -13.79 23.67 -11.71
CA PHE A 36 -14.84 23.81 -10.72
C PHE A 36 -15.01 22.60 -9.79
N THR A 37 -14.34 21.47 -10.07
CA THR A 37 -14.38 20.31 -9.16
C THR A 37 -13.35 20.41 -8.05
N LEU A 38 -12.29 21.20 -8.26
CA LEU A 38 -11.31 21.45 -7.22
C LEU A 38 -11.86 22.46 -6.21
N PRO A 39 -11.73 22.19 -4.91
CA PRO A 39 -12.21 23.09 -3.88
C PRO A 39 -11.34 24.35 -3.82
N PRO A 40 -11.91 25.49 -3.40
CA PRO A 40 -11.20 26.77 -3.33
C PRO A 40 -10.07 26.79 -2.29
N SER A 41 -10.04 25.83 -1.36
CA SER A 41 -8.94 25.65 -0.40
C SER A 41 -7.66 25.08 -1.05
N THR A 42 -7.72 24.73 -2.33
CA THR A 42 -6.58 24.17 -3.06
C THR A 42 -5.52 25.24 -3.28
N HIS A 43 -4.30 24.95 -2.86
CA HIS A 43 -3.15 25.83 -3.02
C HIS A 43 -1.89 25.00 -3.31
N ALA A 44 -0.93 25.62 -3.98
CA ALA A 44 0.38 25.05 -4.21
C ALA A 44 1.42 25.74 -3.31
N THR A 45 2.43 25.00 -2.90
CA THR A 45 3.55 25.51 -2.10
C THR A 45 4.87 25.14 -2.74
N LEU A 46 5.78 26.10 -2.80
CA LEU A 46 7.20 25.87 -3.08
C LEU A 46 7.95 25.93 -1.77
N SER A 47 8.69 24.87 -1.45
CA SER A 47 9.51 24.80 -0.25
C SER A 47 10.97 24.57 -0.60
N SER A 48 11.83 25.37 -0.02
CA SER A 48 13.29 25.19 -0.02
C SER A 48 13.81 25.45 1.40
N SER A 49 15.10 25.23 1.63
CA SER A 49 15.72 25.41 2.95
C SER A 49 15.49 26.84 3.47
N GLY A 50 14.54 27.01 4.39
CA GLY A 50 14.18 28.28 5.00
C GLY A 50 13.32 29.23 4.16
N VAL A 51 12.91 28.84 2.94
CA VAL A 51 12.08 29.68 2.06
C VAL A 51 10.82 28.93 1.65
N HIS A 52 9.67 29.59 1.84
CA HIS A 52 8.36 29.03 1.52
C HIS A 52 7.54 30.04 0.73
N TYR A 53 7.06 29.63 -0.44
CA TYR A 53 6.10 30.39 -1.24
C TYR A 53 4.79 29.62 -1.33
N SER A 54 3.67 30.33 -1.33
CA SER A 54 2.34 29.74 -1.53
C SER A 54 1.58 30.50 -2.61
N ALA A 55 0.88 29.77 -3.46
CA ALA A 55 0.03 30.33 -4.49
C ALA A 55 -1.36 29.66 -4.45
N PRO A 56 -2.45 30.44 -4.43
CA PRO A 56 -3.80 29.89 -4.50
C PRO A 56 -4.13 29.41 -5.92
N LEU A 57 -5.14 28.53 -6.03
CA LEU A 57 -5.68 28.10 -7.31
C LEU A 57 -6.36 29.27 -8.04
N SER A 58 -5.91 29.57 -9.25
CA SER A 58 -6.55 30.54 -10.16
C SER A 58 -7.73 29.92 -10.91
N SER A 59 -8.66 30.75 -11.37
CA SER A 59 -9.79 30.33 -12.23
C SER A 59 -9.34 29.68 -13.55
N ALA A 60 -8.10 29.94 -13.97
CA ALA A 60 -7.49 29.37 -15.16
C ALA A 60 -6.73 28.05 -14.88
N ASN A 61 -7.02 27.32 -13.79
CA ASN A 61 -6.35 26.06 -13.42
C ASN A 61 -4.83 26.19 -13.29
N THR A 62 -4.38 27.31 -12.75
CA THR A 62 -2.97 27.66 -12.63
C THR A 62 -2.62 28.11 -11.23
N PHE A 63 -1.39 27.81 -10.81
CA PHE A 63 -0.76 28.42 -9.65
C PHE A 63 0.35 29.33 -10.14
N VAL A 64 0.33 30.60 -9.72
CA VAL A 64 1.29 31.61 -10.17
C VAL A 64 2.13 32.05 -8.99
N PHE A 65 3.41 31.70 -9.01
CA PHE A 65 4.39 32.14 -8.04
C PHE A 65 5.13 33.36 -8.59
N ARG A 66 5.22 34.42 -7.78
CA ARG A 66 5.87 35.68 -8.16
C ARG A 66 7.11 35.86 -7.29
N ASN A 67 8.16 36.45 -7.86
CA ASN A 67 9.40 36.79 -7.14
C ASN A 67 10.04 35.56 -6.46
N VAL A 68 10.11 34.44 -7.20
CA VAL A 68 10.80 33.24 -6.72
C VAL A 68 12.30 33.47 -6.85
N THR A 69 13.02 33.12 -5.79
CA THR A 69 14.48 33.23 -5.79
C THR A 69 15.12 32.11 -6.63
N PRO A 70 16.35 32.30 -7.14
CA PRO A 70 17.10 31.23 -7.76
C PRO A 70 17.46 30.16 -6.72
N GLY A 71 17.21 28.90 -7.05
CA GLY A 71 17.38 27.81 -6.10
C GLY A 71 16.65 26.54 -6.51
N SER A 72 16.76 25.53 -5.65
CA SER A 72 16.08 24.24 -5.80
C SER A 72 14.90 24.18 -4.84
N TYR A 73 13.71 23.91 -5.38
CA TYR A 73 12.43 23.93 -4.66
C TYR A 73 11.68 22.61 -4.83
N LEU A 74 10.97 22.21 -3.78
CA LEU A 74 9.95 21.18 -3.83
C LEU A 74 8.59 21.86 -3.99
N ALA A 75 7.91 21.57 -5.08
CA ALA A 75 6.57 22.02 -5.40
C ALA A 75 5.54 20.94 -5.06
N ASP A 76 4.71 21.24 -4.07
CA ASP A 76 3.61 20.38 -3.62
C ASP A 76 2.28 21.09 -3.84
N ILE A 77 1.26 20.33 -4.26
CA ILE A 77 -0.13 20.83 -4.37
C ILE A 77 -0.97 20.22 -3.26
N HIS A 78 -1.58 21.08 -2.47
CA HIS A 78 -2.45 20.73 -1.36
C HIS A 78 -3.91 20.92 -1.77
N ALA A 79 -4.56 19.82 -2.13
CA ALA A 79 -6.01 19.74 -2.31
C ALA A 79 -6.59 18.69 -1.36
N PRO A 80 -7.78 18.89 -0.77
CA PRO A 80 -8.44 17.86 0.02
C PRO A 80 -9.08 16.78 -0.88
N THR A 81 -9.56 17.09 -2.08
CA THR A 81 -10.24 16.09 -2.93
C THR A 81 -9.28 15.22 -3.73
N ASP A 82 -8.19 15.80 -4.24
CA ASP A 82 -7.30 15.14 -5.19
C ASP A 82 -5.84 15.15 -4.74
N ALA A 83 -5.07 14.18 -5.23
CA ALA A 83 -3.64 14.06 -5.03
C ALA A 83 -2.89 14.35 -6.33
N PHE A 84 -1.74 15.02 -6.20
CA PHE A 84 -0.88 15.38 -7.32
C PHE A 84 0.55 14.91 -7.05
N HIS A 85 1.30 14.64 -8.11
CA HIS A 85 2.72 14.31 -7.99
C HIS A 85 3.52 15.54 -7.55
N PRO A 86 4.42 15.40 -6.56
CA PRO A 86 5.30 16.49 -6.18
C PRO A 86 6.36 16.70 -7.28
N LEU A 87 6.71 17.95 -7.53
CA LEU A 87 7.72 18.32 -8.52
C LEU A 87 8.93 18.93 -7.83
N ARG A 88 10.13 18.55 -8.27
CA ARG A 88 11.35 19.29 -7.96
C ARG A 88 11.55 20.32 -9.06
N ILE A 89 11.75 21.59 -8.69
CA ILE A 89 11.98 22.69 -9.63
C ILE A 89 13.32 23.32 -9.29
N ASP A 90 14.25 23.32 -10.25
CA ASP A 90 15.52 24.03 -10.12
C ASP A 90 15.47 25.28 -11.01
N ILE A 91 15.68 26.43 -10.39
CA ILE A 91 15.79 27.74 -11.04
C ILE A 91 17.25 28.14 -11.01
N GLN A 92 17.88 28.23 -12.19
CA GLN A 92 19.25 28.65 -12.34
C GLN A 92 19.30 29.98 -13.10
N VAL A 93 19.95 30.97 -12.51
CA VAL A 93 20.31 32.21 -13.19
C VAL A 93 21.65 31.97 -13.87
N VAL A 94 21.66 31.97 -15.19
CA VAL A 94 22.90 31.86 -15.97
C VAL A 94 23.34 33.27 -16.32
N GLU A 95 24.50 33.70 -15.81
CA GLU A 95 25.08 34.99 -16.15
C GLU A 95 25.29 35.09 -17.67
N GLY A 96 24.57 36.02 -18.32
CA GLY A 96 24.59 36.21 -19.77
C GLY A 96 23.40 35.63 -20.54
N ALA A 97 22.48 34.92 -19.88
CA ALA A 97 21.19 34.57 -20.45
C ALA A 97 20.14 35.66 -20.14
N GLU A 98 19.29 35.99 -21.11
CA GLU A 98 18.19 36.97 -20.94
C GLU A 98 17.04 36.41 -20.07
N HIS A 99 16.93 35.08 -19.97
CA HIS A 99 15.91 34.39 -19.17
C HIS A 99 16.51 33.34 -18.25
N ASP A 100 15.89 33.19 -17.07
CA ASP A 100 16.22 32.14 -16.10
C ASP A 100 16.00 30.75 -16.69
N VAL A 101 16.95 29.83 -16.47
CA VAL A 101 16.81 28.43 -16.87
C VAL A 101 16.07 27.69 -15.77
N VAL A 102 14.78 27.45 -16.00
CA VAL A 102 13.93 26.67 -15.09
C VAL A 102 13.76 25.26 -15.64
N GLN A 103 14.07 24.27 -14.80
CA GLN A 103 13.90 22.84 -15.08
C GLN A 103 13.05 22.21 -13.97
N ALA A 104 12.19 21.25 -14.33
CA ALA A 104 11.38 20.51 -13.38
C ALA A 104 11.50 19.00 -13.59
N TRP A 105 11.41 18.26 -12.49
CA TRP A 105 11.41 16.80 -12.46
C TRP A 105 10.28 16.31 -11.57
N GLU A 106 9.60 15.23 -11.97
CA GLU A 106 8.70 14.51 -11.06
C GLU A 106 9.53 13.83 -9.97
N THR A 107 9.15 14.03 -8.72
CA THR A 107 9.80 13.39 -7.58
C THR A 107 8.81 12.55 -6.79
N PHE A 108 9.33 11.71 -5.90
CA PHE A 108 8.55 10.87 -5.01
C PHE A 108 9.05 11.06 -3.58
N ARG A 109 8.12 11.06 -2.63
CA ARG A 109 8.49 11.14 -1.21
C ARG A 109 9.32 9.91 -0.83
N GLY A 110 10.44 10.14 -0.16
CA GLY A 110 11.39 9.09 0.25
C GLY A 110 12.55 8.86 -0.71
N ASN A 111 12.61 9.57 -1.85
CA ASN A 111 13.79 9.55 -2.73
C ASN A 111 14.81 10.60 -2.31
N ASP A 112 16.10 10.32 -2.54
CA ASP A 112 17.17 11.29 -2.29
C ASP A 112 17.01 12.52 -3.19
N TRP A 113 17.34 13.71 -2.66
CA TRP A 113 17.19 14.95 -3.42
C TRP A 113 17.93 14.87 -4.75
N GLY A 114 19.16 14.33 -4.77
CA GLY A 114 20.00 14.23 -5.96
C GLY A 114 19.46 13.28 -7.05
N ASN A 115 18.52 12.39 -6.74
CA ASN A 115 17.94 11.48 -7.72
C ASN A 115 16.80 12.17 -8.49
N LYS A 116 17.15 12.71 -9.65
CA LYS A 116 16.24 13.40 -10.56
C LYS A 116 15.40 12.37 -11.32
N GLY A 117 14.08 12.41 -11.13
CA GLY A 117 13.13 11.53 -11.82
C GLY A 117 12.85 11.94 -13.27
N GLU A 118 11.63 11.66 -13.73
CA GLU A 118 11.15 12.02 -15.07
C GLU A 118 11.20 13.55 -15.26
N VAL A 119 11.82 14.01 -16.35
CA VAL A 119 11.89 15.45 -16.67
C VAL A 119 10.50 15.90 -17.13
N VAL A 120 9.94 16.91 -16.46
CA VAL A 120 8.70 17.53 -16.89
C VAL A 120 9.02 18.60 -17.95
N PRO A 121 8.47 18.50 -19.17
CA PRO A 121 8.72 19.48 -20.20
C PRO A 121 8.16 20.85 -19.77
N VAL A 122 8.90 21.90 -20.12
CA VAL A 122 8.41 23.27 -19.96
C VAL A 122 7.21 23.46 -20.86
N LYS A 123 6.11 23.94 -20.29
CA LYS A 123 4.88 24.29 -20.99
C LYS A 123 4.69 25.79 -20.92
N GLU A 124 4.63 26.43 -22.09
CA GLU A 124 4.22 27.82 -22.21
C GLU A 124 2.69 27.86 -22.34
N GLY A 125 2.03 28.46 -21.35
CA GLY A 125 0.58 28.53 -21.30
C GLY A 125 0.08 29.96 -21.12
N SER A 126 -1.21 30.08 -20.81
CA SER A 126 -1.94 31.35 -20.74
C SER A 126 -1.41 32.37 -19.71
N LYS A 127 -0.59 31.93 -18.75
CA LYS A 127 -0.03 32.78 -17.69
C LYS A 127 1.50 32.85 -17.71
N GLY A 128 2.13 32.36 -18.78
CA GLY A 128 3.58 32.38 -18.98
C GLY A 128 4.20 30.99 -18.99
N ARG A 129 5.52 30.95 -18.83
CA ARG A 129 6.32 29.72 -18.77
C ARG A 129 6.04 28.94 -17.48
N GLY A 130 5.87 27.65 -17.59
CA GLY A 130 5.52 26.82 -16.45
C GLY A 130 5.68 25.33 -16.68
N PHE A 131 5.13 24.55 -15.75
CA PHE A 131 5.18 23.09 -15.78
C PHE A 131 3.79 22.51 -15.58
N GLU A 132 3.48 21.43 -16.30
CA GLU A 132 2.25 20.69 -16.10
C GLU A 132 2.43 19.68 -14.97
N VAL A 133 1.49 19.69 -14.02
CA VAL A 133 1.51 18.79 -12.88
C VAL A 133 0.61 17.60 -13.16
N ARG A 134 1.09 16.39 -12.88
CA ARG A 134 0.31 15.16 -13.06
C ARG A 134 -0.59 14.89 -11.85
N ALA A 135 -1.87 14.62 -12.10
CA ALA A 135 -2.82 14.18 -11.08
C ALA A 135 -2.67 12.67 -10.83
N ILE A 136 -2.62 12.26 -9.56
CA ILE A 136 -2.59 10.86 -9.13
C ILE A 136 -4.01 10.27 -9.13
N GLY A 137 -4.96 11.02 -8.58
CA GLY A 137 -6.37 10.62 -8.43
C GLY A 137 -7.04 11.25 -7.22
N SER A 138 -8.30 10.87 -6.98
CA SER A 138 -9.07 11.35 -5.84
C SER A 138 -8.65 10.68 -4.52
N LYS A 139 -8.75 11.44 -3.43
CA LYS A 139 -8.42 11.01 -2.07
C LYS A 139 -9.67 10.43 -1.40
N ASN A 140 -9.60 9.14 -1.05
CA ASN A 140 -10.61 8.48 -0.23
C ASN A 140 -10.17 8.48 1.23
N TYR A 141 -10.83 9.31 2.05
CA TYR A 141 -10.59 9.36 3.50
C TYR A 141 -11.44 8.37 4.28
N PHE A 142 -12.50 7.86 3.66
CA PHE A 142 -13.47 7.00 4.32
C PHE A 142 -13.15 5.54 4.02
N MET A 143 -13.20 4.73 5.06
CA MET A 143 -13.27 3.29 4.94
C MET A 143 -14.74 2.87 5.02
N GLU A 144 -15.20 2.11 4.04
CA GLU A 144 -16.54 1.55 4.09
C GLU A 144 -16.66 0.56 5.25
N ARG A 145 -17.76 0.64 5.99
CA ARG A 145 -18.03 -0.34 7.05
C ARG A 145 -18.32 -1.69 6.38
N PRO A 146 -17.80 -2.80 6.90
CA PRO A 146 -18.20 -4.12 6.42
C PRO A 146 -19.71 -4.27 6.60
N GLN A 147 -20.44 -4.33 5.49
CA GLN A 147 -21.88 -4.52 5.52
C GLN A 147 -22.22 -6.00 5.68
N PHE A 148 -23.27 -6.27 6.46
CA PHE A 148 -23.84 -7.61 6.53
C PHE A 148 -24.47 -7.94 5.18
N SER A 149 -23.81 -8.79 4.39
CA SER A 149 -24.32 -9.29 3.13
C SER A 149 -24.71 -10.75 3.30
N VAL A 150 -26.00 -11.05 3.13
CA VAL A 150 -26.53 -12.43 3.16
C VAL A 150 -25.81 -13.31 2.14
N PHE A 151 -25.40 -12.74 1.01
CA PHE A 151 -24.62 -13.45 -0.01
C PHE A 151 -23.20 -13.79 0.47
N THR A 152 -22.58 -12.92 1.26
CA THR A 152 -21.26 -13.19 1.87
C THR A 152 -21.35 -14.29 2.94
N ILE A 153 -22.47 -14.36 3.66
CA ILE A 153 -22.75 -15.41 4.65
C ILE A 153 -22.99 -16.75 3.97
N LEU A 154 -23.79 -16.78 2.89
CA LEU A 154 -23.97 -17.99 2.09
C LEU A 154 -22.65 -18.46 1.45
N LYS A 155 -21.75 -17.54 1.07
CA LYS A 155 -20.42 -17.88 0.54
C LYS A 155 -19.42 -18.34 1.61
N ASN A 156 -19.80 -18.31 2.88
CA ASN A 156 -18.93 -18.80 3.94
C ASN A 156 -18.88 -20.33 3.90
N PRO A 157 -17.71 -20.96 3.69
CA PRO A 157 -17.59 -22.41 3.58
C PRO A 157 -18.11 -23.12 4.84
N MET A 158 -17.97 -22.54 6.03
CA MET A 158 -18.50 -23.16 7.25
C MET A 158 -20.03 -23.20 7.28
N ILE A 159 -20.70 -22.17 6.75
CA ILE A 159 -22.16 -22.09 6.73
C ILE A 159 -22.73 -23.02 5.65
N LEU A 160 -22.08 -23.13 4.50
CA LEU A 160 -22.46 -24.10 3.47
C LEU A 160 -22.30 -25.54 3.97
N MET A 161 -21.18 -25.86 4.63
CA MET A 161 -20.98 -27.18 5.22
C MET A 161 -22.02 -27.46 6.31
N ALA A 162 -22.34 -26.48 7.16
CA ALA A 162 -23.41 -26.61 8.13
C ALA A 162 -24.77 -26.88 7.48
N LEU A 163 -25.13 -26.15 6.42
CA LEU A 163 -26.39 -26.34 5.69
C LEU A 163 -26.44 -27.71 5.00
N VAL A 164 -25.37 -28.10 4.29
CA VAL A 164 -25.26 -29.41 3.63
C VAL A 164 -25.36 -30.53 4.66
N SER A 165 -24.69 -30.40 5.81
CA SER A 165 -24.77 -31.40 6.88
C SER A 165 -26.19 -31.54 7.45
N LEU A 166 -26.92 -30.42 7.60
CA LEU A 166 -28.31 -30.43 8.04
C LEU A 166 -29.22 -31.12 7.02
N VAL A 167 -29.01 -30.86 5.73
CA VAL A 167 -29.75 -31.51 4.64
C VAL A 167 -29.45 -33.01 4.59
N LEU A 168 -28.21 -33.43 4.80
CA LEU A 168 -27.85 -34.85 4.84
C LEU A 168 -28.46 -35.55 6.06
N LEU A 169 -28.46 -34.93 7.24
CA LEU A 169 -29.03 -35.51 8.45
C LEU A 169 -30.54 -35.76 8.30
N VAL A 170 -31.27 -34.82 7.67
CA VAL A 170 -32.71 -34.94 7.44
C VAL A 170 -33.03 -35.77 6.18
N GLY A 171 -32.18 -35.68 5.17
CA GLY A 171 -32.39 -36.27 3.85
C GLY A 171 -31.96 -37.74 3.75
N MET A 172 -30.88 -38.15 4.41
CA MET A 172 -30.40 -39.54 4.40
C MET A 172 -31.44 -40.55 4.90
N PRO A 173 -32.18 -40.31 6.01
CA PRO A 173 -33.25 -41.21 6.45
C PRO A 173 -34.33 -41.38 5.38
N LYS A 174 -34.71 -40.27 4.72
CA LYS A 174 -35.73 -40.28 3.66
C LYS A 174 -35.26 -40.99 2.39
N LEU A 175 -33.99 -40.83 2.02
CA LEU A 175 -33.40 -41.55 0.90
C LEU A 175 -33.32 -43.05 1.21
N MET A 176 -32.89 -43.42 2.42
CA MET A 176 -32.83 -44.81 2.87
C MET A 176 -34.22 -45.46 2.87
N ASP A 177 -35.27 -44.77 3.32
CA ASP A 177 -36.65 -45.30 3.29
C ASP A 177 -37.15 -45.60 1.87
N SER A 178 -36.68 -44.84 0.87
CA SER A 178 -37.07 -44.97 -0.54
C SER A 178 -36.16 -45.87 -1.40
N MET A 179 -35.09 -46.44 -0.83
CA MET A 179 -34.15 -47.30 -1.55
C MET A 179 -34.55 -48.79 -1.53
N ASP A 180 -34.23 -49.50 -2.61
CA ASP A 180 -34.43 -50.96 -2.76
C ASP A 180 -33.48 -51.76 -1.84
N PRO A 181 -33.85 -52.97 -1.37
CA PRO A 181 -33.12 -53.69 -0.32
C PRO A 181 -31.71 -54.16 -0.73
N GLU A 182 -31.43 -54.40 -2.02
CA GLU A 182 -30.07 -54.68 -2.50
C GLU A 182 -29.16 -53.45 -2.43
N LEU A 183 -29.66 -52.27 -2.82
CA LEU A 183 -28.89 -51.02 -2.81
C LEU A 183 -28.59 -50.54 -1.38
N ARG A 184 -29.49 -50.81 -0.42
CA ARG A 184 -29.22 -50.53 1.00
C ARG A 184 -28.05 -51.36 1.54
N ALA A 185 -27.98 -52.64 1.19
CA ALA A 185 -26.91 -53.52 1.64
C ALA A 185 -25.53 -53.11 1.07
N GLU A 186 -25.49 -52.69 -0.20
CA GLU A 186 -24.27 -52.15 -0.81
C GLU A 186 -23.86 -50.80 -0.19
N PHE A 187 -24.83 -49.93 0.09
CA PHE A 187 -24.58 -48.63 0.73
C PHE A 187 -24.12 -48.80 2.19
N GLU A 188 -24.66 -49.76 2.94
CA GLU A 188 -24.19 -50.13 4.27
C GLU A 188 -22.78 -50.74 4.24
N ALA A 189 -22.47 -51.57 3.24
CA ALA A 189 -21.13 -52.12 3.05
C ALA A 189 -20.11 -51.02 2.71
N GLN A 190 -20.48 -50.03 1.90
CA GLN A 190 -19.64 -48.88 1.57
C GLN A 190 -19.52 -47.88 2.74
N GLN A 191 -20.59 -47.66 3.52
CA GLN A 191 -20.57 -46.84 4.73
C GLN A 191 -19.64 -47.45 5.80
N LYS A 192 -19.63 -48.77 5.98
CA LYS A 192 -18.69 -49.46 6.89
C LYS A 192 -17.22 -49.23 6.53
N ASN A 193 -16.92 -48.90 5.28
CA ASN A 193 -15.55 -48.73 4.78
C ASN A 193 -15.11 -47.26 4.67
N SER A 194 -15.97 -46.27 4.96
CA SER A 194 -15.65 -44.85 4.78
C SER A 194 -15.32 -44.16 6.12
N PRO A 195 -14.20 -43.41 6.22
CA PRO A 195 -13.74 -42.79 7.48
C PRO A 195 -14.70 -41.72 8.05
N MET A 196 -15.63 -41.21 7.24
CA MET A 196 -16.70 -40.31 7.66
C MET A 196 -17.76 -40.99 8.55
N ASN A 197 -17.89 -42.33 8.46
CA ASN A 197 -18.88 -43.10 9.22
C ASN A 197 -18.49 -43.26 10.70
N ALA A 198 -17.19 -43.20 11.03
CA ALA A 198 -16.74 -43.19 12.42
C ALA A 198 -17.20 -41.94 13.18
N VAL A 199 -17.32 -40.80 12.49
CA VAL A 199 -17.78 -39.53 13.07
C VAL A 199 -19.32 -39.48 13.14
N MET A 200 -20.03 -39.96 12.12
CA MET A 200 -21.50 -39.97 12.11
C MET A 200 -22.11 -41.00 13.07
N ASN A 201 -21.52 -42.20 13.18
CA ASN A 201 -22.06 -43.24 14.06
C ASN A 201 -21.83 -42.92 15.56
N ALA A 202 -20.76 -42.21 15.89
CA ALA A 202 -20.53 -41.69 17.25
C ALA A 202 -21.60 -40.64 17.65
N GLN A 203 -22.00 -39.77 16.71
CA GLN A 203 -23.01 -38.76 16.98
C GLN A 203 -24.44 -39.33 17.10
N ALA A 204 -24.72 -40.48 16.49
CA ALA A 204 -26.01 -41.17 16.60
C ALA A 204 -26.16 -42.04 17.87
N SER A 205 -25.04 -42.52 18.46
CA SER A 205 -25.03 -43.35 19.68
C SER A 205 -24.90 -42.56 20.99
N GLY A 206 -24.85 -41.23 20.94
CA GLY A 206 -24.69 -40.38 22.13
C GLY A 206 -23.28 -40.39 22.72
N GLU A 207 -22.28 -40.89 21.99
CA GLU A 207 -20.88 -40.85 22.37
C GLU A 207 -20.15 -39.71 21.64
N ASN A 208 -19.45 -38.87 22.39
CA ASN A 208 -18.78 -37.69 21.82
C ASN A 208 -17.76 -38.11 20.73
N PRO A 209 -17.92 -37.64 19.47
CA PRO A 209 -17.04 -38.02 18.34
C PRO A 209 -15.60 -37.49 18.48
N LEU A 210 -15.34 -36.61 19.46
CA LEU A 210 -14.01 -36.07 19.77
C LEU A 210 -13.16 -37.02 20.62
N THR A 211 -13.75 -38.02 21.27
CA THR A 211 -13.01 -38.88 22.22
C THR A 211 -12.28 -40.03 21.53
N ASN A 212 -12.82 -40.55 20.43
CA ASN A 212 -12.28 -41.71 19.73
C ASN A 212 -11.70 -41.41 18.33
N PHE A 213 -11.78 -40.16 17.87
CA PHE A 213 -11.20 -39.75 16.58
C PHE A 213 -9.84 -39.09 16.81
N ASP A 214 -8.76 -39.86 16.67
CA ASP A 214 -7.40 -39.34 16.71
C ASP A 214 -7.09 -38.57 15.41
N MET A 215 -7.53 -37.30 15.40
CA MET A 215 -7.31 -36.36 14.30
C MET A 215 -5.81 -36.13 14.03
N ALA A 216 -4.95 -36.29 15.04
CA ALA A 216 -3.52 -36.13 14.91
C ALA A 216 -2.89 -37.31 14.15
N ALA A 217 -3.30 -38.55 14.42
CA ALA A 217 -2.82 -39.73 13.68
C ALA A 217 -3.24 -39.71 12.19
N TYR A 218 -4.43 -39.19 11.90
CA TYR A 218 -4.92 -39.06 10.52
C TYR A 218 -4.19 -37.97 9.74
N LEU A 219 -3.91 -36.82 10.36
CA LEU A 219 -3.13 -35.75 9.73
C LEU A 219 -1.63 -36.08 9.63
N ALA A 220 -1.13 -36.97 10.50
CA ALA A 220 0.26 -37.39 10.56
C ALA A 220 0.62 -38.56 9.62
N GLY A 221 -0.35 -39.17 8.92
CA GLY A 221 -0.10 -40.13 7.84
C GLY A 221 0.69 -41.38 8.23
N SER A 222 0.51 -41.92 9.43
CA SER A 222 1.34 -43.02 9.92
C SER A 222 0.92 -44.39 9.37
N ASN A 223 1.68 -44.91 8.39
CA ASN A 223 1.76 -46.34 8.09
C ASN A 223 2.50 -47.06 9.22
N LYS A 224 1.81 -47.96 9.92
CA LYS A 224 2.37 -48.79 11.01
C LYS A 224 3.43 -49.75 10.44
N LYS A 225 4.67 -49.66 10.93
CA LYS A 225 5.73 -50.67 10.74
C LYS A 225 6.08 -51.27 12.10
N GLU A 226 5.93 -52.58 12.21
CA GLU A 226 6.20 -53.40 13.41
C GLU A 226 7.70 -53.60 13.65
N GLY A 227 8.11 -53.65 14.92
CA GLY A 227 9.26 -54.45 15.38
C GLY A 227 10.36 -53.73 16.20
N GLY A 228 10.49 -54.09 17.49
CA GLY A 228 11.79 -54.44 18.09
C GLY A 228 12.49 -53.47 19.06
N ASN A 229 12.28 -53.72 20.36
CA ASN A 229 13.25 -53.80 21.49
C ASN A 229 14.45 -52.82 21.65
N SER A 230 14.58 -52.35 22.91
CA SER A 230 15.81 -52.10 23.70
C SER A 230 16.44 -50.70 23.72
N GLY A 231 16.65 -50.20 24.95
CA GLY A 231 17.96 -49.68 25.36
C GLY A 231 18.14 -48.16 25.50
N ASN A 232 17.96 -47.68 26.74
CA ASN A 232 18.90 -46.88 27.53
C ASN A 232 19.58 -45.61 26.96
N ASN A 233 19.53 -44.57 27.80
CA ASN A 233 20.52 -43.50 28.03
C ASN A 233 20.72 -42.35 27.02
N GLY A 234 20.48 -41.14 27.52
CA GLY A 234 21.50 -40.09 27.54
C GLY A 234 21.60 -39.14 26.34
N GLY A 235 21.41 -37.84 26.63
CA GLY A 235 22.28 -36.80 26.06
C GLY A 235 21.64 -35.83 25.06
N GLY A 236 21.39 -34.60 25.53
CA GLY A 236 22.12 -33.43 25.02
C GLY A 236 21.65 -32.68 23.77
N SER A 237 21.41 -31.37 23.98
CA SER A 237 21.40 -30.25 23.01
C SER A 237 20.12 -30.11 22.15
N SER A 238 19.67 -28.92 21.76
CA SER A 238 20.44 -27.73 21.41
C SER A 238 19.69 -26.41 21.69
N LYS A 239 20.52 -25.38 21.84
CA LYS A 239 20.22 -24.01 22.23
C LYS A 239 19.48 -23.25 21.13
N ASN A 240 18.44 -22.55 21.58
CA ASN A 240 17.78 -21.45 20.91
C ASN A 240 18.73 -20.24 20.78
N GLN A 241 18.90 -19.68 19.58
CA GLN A 241 19.37 -18.30 19.41
C GLN A 241 18.84 -17.72 18.08
N GLY A 242 17.89 -16.80 18.19
CA GLY A 242 17.45 -15.93 17.09
C GLY A 242 18.41 -14.75 16.93
N VAL A 243 18.93 -14.57 15.72
CA VAL A 243 19.72 -13.41 15.32
C VAL A 243 18.77 -12.37 14.74
N ARG A 244 18.68 -11.21 15.40
CA ARG A 244 18.11 -10.01 14.83
C ARG A 244 19.16 -9.33 13.94
N ARG A 245 18.77 -9.00 12.71
CA ARG A 245 19.28 -7.85 11.97
C ARG A 245 18.10 -6.96 11.64
#